data_AF-A0A345E7U1-F1
#
_entry.id   AF-A0A345E7U1-F1
#
_cell.length_a   1.000
_cell.length_b   1.000
_cell.length_c   1.000
_cell.angle_alpha   90.00
_cell.angle_beta   90.00
_cell.angle_gamma   90.00
#
_symmetry.space_group_name_H-M   'P 1'
#
loop_
_entity.id
_entity.type
_entity.pdbx_description
1 polymer ?
#
loop_
_entity_poly.entity_id
_entity_poly.type
_entity_poly.pdbx_seq_one_letter_code
_entity_poly.pdbx_strand_id
1 'polypeptide(L)'
;MSERSSRSILEALPPATLLATDNRRLIRGGVACMHDVETVREYVGYENQHQRRRWVLRMLADRAATLRESAPEDDSSESQTHGLY
;
A
#
# COMPACT_ATOMS: atom_id res chain seq x y z
N MET A 1 3.06 -1.31 15.07
CA MET A 1 3.96 -0.17 14.83
C MET A 1 4.16 0.04 13.32
N SER A 2 3.12 0.47 12.57
CA SER A 2 3.21 0.56 11.09
C SER A 2 2.97 1.95 10.50
N GLU A 3 2.45 2.91 11.28
CA GLU A 3 2.16 4.28 10.80
C GLU A 3 3.39 5.13 10.43
N ARG A 4 4.58 4.81 10.97
CA ARG A 4 5.79 5.60 10.66
C ARG A 4 6.29 5.39 9.23
N SER A 5 6.09 4.18 8.67
CA SER A 5 6.57 3.86 7.33
C SER A 5 5.67 4.48 6.24
N SER A 6 4.37 4.57 6.51
CA SER A 6 3.36 5.20 5.64
C SER A 6 3.52 6.72 5.53
N ARG A 7 3.72 7.43 6.64
CA ARG A 7 3.99 8.88 6.59
C ARG A 7 5.31 9.21 5.89
N SER A 8 6.35 8.41 6.14
CA SER A 8 7.67 8.63 5.53
C SER A 8 7.62 8.58 3.99
N ILE A 9 6.83 7.68 3.41
CA ILE A 9 6.64 7.64 1.95
C ILE A 9 5.83 8.83 1.44
N LEU A 10 4.77 9.25 2.13
CA LEU A 10 4.00 10.42 1.74
C LEU A 10 4.82 11.71 1.83
N GLU A 11 5.72 11.83 2.81
CA GLU A 11 6.63 12.95 2.96
C GLU A 11 7.75 12.94 1.90
N ALA A 12 8.36 11.77 1.63
CA ALA A 12 9.45 11.65 0.68
C ALA A 12 8.99 11.68 -0.78
N LEU A 13 7.81 11.13 -1.06
CA LEU A 13 7.24 11.01 -2.38
C LEU A 13 5.73 11.25 -2.30
N PRO A 14 5.27 12.51 -2.34
CA PRO A 14 3.85 12.81 -2.27
C PRO A 14 3.13 12.43 -3.57
N PRO A 15 1.80 12.25 -3.53
CA PRO A 15 1.01 11.86 -4.71
C PRO A 15 1.15 12.82 -5.87
N ALA A 16 1.26 14.13 -5.61
CA ALA A 16 1.53 15.12 -6.64
C ALA A 16 2.86 14.88 -7.38
N THR A 17 3.90 14.40 -6.69
CA THR A 17 5.21 14.12 -7.29
C THR A 17 5.20 12.82 -8.08
N LEU A 18 4.66 11.73 -7.52
CA LEU A 18 4.61 10.44 -8.20
C LEU A 18 3.66 10.46 -9.41
N LEU A 19 2.52 11.11 -9.27
CA LEU A 19 1.46 11.13 -10.29
C LEU A 19 1.60 12.27 -11.30
N ALA A 20 2.56 13.19 -11.12
CA ALA A 20 2.90 14.22 -12.10
C ALA A 20 3.51 13.64 -13.39
N THR A 21 4.10 12.45 -13.34
CA THR A 21 4.59 11.78 -14.54
C THR A 21 3.53 10.87 -15.16
N ASP A 22 3.60 10.65 -16.46
CA ASP A 22 2.86 9.59 -17.17
C ASP A 22 3.69 8.31 -17.34
N ASN A 23 4.90 8.27 -16.77
CA ASN A 23 5.76 7.11 -16.85
C ASN A 23 5.22 5.94 -16.00
N ARG A 24 4.65 4.97 -16.70
CA ARG A 24 4.05 3.76 -16.10
C ARG A 24 5.01 2.99 -15.18
N ARG A 25 6.31 2.96 -15.47
CA ARG A 25 7.29 2.23 -14.64
C ARG A 25 7.52 2.92 -13.30
N LEU A 26 7.62 4.25 -13.30
CA LEU A 26 7.81 5.04 -12.08
C LEU A 26 6.58 4.96 -11.18
N ILE A 27 5.39 5.12 -11.76
CA ILE A 27 4.12 4.98 -11.01
C ILE A 27 4.04 3.58 -10.39
N ARG A 28 4.32 2.52 -11.15
CA ARG A 28 4.29 1.15 -10.63
C ARG A 28 5.31 0.93 -9.50
N GLY A 29 6.52 1.47 -9.65
CA GLY A 29 7.55 1.41 -8.61
C GLY A 29 7.11 2.11 -7.33
N GLY A 30 6.56 3.32 -7.44
CA GLY A 30 6.05 4.06 -6.29
C GLY A 30 4.89 3.35 -5.59
N VAL A 31 3.94 2.79 -6.35
CA VAL A 31 2.84 1.98 -5.78
C VAL A 31 3.36 0.71 -5.09
N ALA A 32 4.36 0.04 -5.66
CA ALA A 32 4.96 -1.15 -5.05
C ALA A 32 5.71 -0.85 -3.75
N CYS A 33 6.20 0.38 -3.57
CA CYS A 33 6.81 0.82 -2.32
C CYS A 33 5.77 1.16 -1.24
N MET A 34 4.48 1.27 -1.55
CA MET A 34 3.45 1.56 -0.54
C MET A 34 3.20 0.32 0.32
N HIS A 35 3.48 0.41 1.62
CA HIS A 35 3.31 -0.71 2.57
C HIS A 35 2.05 -0.59 3.43
N ASP A 36 1.19 0.40 3.16
CA ASP A 36 0.04 0.69 3.98
C ASP A 36 -1.18 1.10 3.12
N VAL A 37 -2.36 0.66 3.55
CA VAL A 37 -3.62 0.89 2.85
C VAL A 37 -4.06 2.36 2.94
N GLU A 38 -3.77 3.06 4.04
CA GLU A 38 -4.07 4.49 4.18
C GLU A 38 -3.25 5.32 3.19
N THR A 39 -1.95 5.00 3.03
CA THR A 39 -1.11 5.64 2.01
C THR A 39 -1.72 5.44 0.62
N VAL A 40 -2.09 4.21 0.27
CA VAL A 40 -2.73 3.95 -1.04
C VAL A 40 -4.03 4.73 -1.20
N ARG A 41 -4.83 4.88 -0.14
CA ARG A 41 -6.10 5.61 -0.15
C ARG A 41 -5.91 7.10 -0.43
N GLU A 42 -4.89 7.73 0.15
CA GLU A 42 -4.55 9.14 -0.13
C GLU A 42 -4.21 9.34 -1.62
N TYR A 43 -3.45 8.43 -2.20
CA TYR A 43 -3.13 8.46 -3.63
C TYR A 43 -4.37 8.27 -4.52
N VAL A 44 -5.30 7.40 -4.13
CA VAL A 44 -6.60 7.24 -4.81
C VAL A 44 -7.41 8.52 -4.73
N GLY A 45 -7.44 9.20 -3.58
CA GLY A 45 -8.13 10.47 -3.39
C GLY A 45 -7.56 11.58 -4.27
N TYR A 46 -6.23 11.67 -4.37
CA TYR A 46 -5.56 12.63 -5.24
C TYR A 46 -5.83 12.37 -6.72
N GLU A 47 -5.64 11.13 -7.19
CA GLU A 47 -5.86 10.75 -8.59
C GLU A 47 -7.34 10.94 -8.99
N ASN A 48 -8.28 10.71 -8.06
CA ASN A 48 -9.70 10.95 -8.30
C ASN A 48 -10.07 12.44 -8.51
N GLN A 49 -9.31 13.36 -7.93
CA GLN A 49 -9.55 14.80 -8.06
C GLN A 49 -8.82 15.43 -9.26
N HIS A 50 -7.81 14.76 -9.82
CA HIS A 50 -6.98 15.29 -10.89
C HIS A 50 -7.35 14.69 -12.25
N GLN A 51 -6.76 13.56 -12.62
CA GLN A 51 -6.87 13.00 -13.98
C GLN A 51 -7.79 11.77 -14.06
N ARG A 52 -8.12 11.13 -12.93
CA ARG A 52 -8.94 9.90 -12.86
C ARG A 52 -8.48 8.82 -13.84
N ARG A 53 -7.16 8.62 -13.97
CA ARG A 53 -6.64 7.59 -14.87
C ARG A 53 -7.07 6.22 -14.35
N ARG A 54 -8.00 5.58 -15.07
CA ARG A 54 -8.58 4.26 -14.71
C ARG A 54 -7.53 3.20 -14.41
N TRP A 55 -6.43 3.20 -15.17
CA TRP A 55 -5.36 2.22 -15.00
C TRP A 55 -4.54 2.45 -13.71
N VAL A 56 -4.36 3.70 -13.28
CA VAL A 56 -3.70 4.06 -12.01
C VAL A 56 -4.59 3.65 -10.84
N LEU A 57 -5.87 4.02 -10.89
CA LEU A 57 -6.86 3.65 -9.86
C LEU A 57 -6.95 2.13 -9.67
N ARG A 58 -6.93 1.36 -10.77
CA ARG A 58 -6.92 -0.10 -10.70
C ARG A 58 -5.65 -0.65 -10.02
N MET A 59 -4.50 -0.07 -10.32
CA MET A 59 -3.22 -0.48 -9.72
C MET A 59 -3.16 -0.17 -8.22
N LEU A 60 -3.67 0.99 -7.81
CA LEU A 60 -3.79 1.35 -6.40
C LEU A 60 -4.77 0.41 -5.68
N ALA A 61 -5.93 0.11 -6.27
CA ALA A 61 -6.88 -0.82 -5.68
C ALA A 61 -6.30 -2.23 -5.51
N ASP A 62 -5.56 -2.73 -6.51
CA ASP A 62 -4.86 -4.01 -6.45
C ASP A 62 -3.84 -4.04 -5.30
N ARG A 63 -3.02 -2.99 -5.18
CA ARG A 63 -2.06 -2.88 -4.08
C ARG A 63 -2.74 -2.85 -2.71
N ALA A 64 -3.83 -2.11 -2.56
CA ALA A 64 -4.60 -2.08 -1.31
C ALA A 64 -5.18 -3.46 -0.97
N ALA A 65 -5.64 -4.22 -1.96
CA ALA A 65 -6.13 -5.58 -1.75
C ALA A 65 -4.99 -6.50 -1.28
N THR A 66 -3.83 -6.46 -1.93
CA THR A 66 -2.65 -7.23 -1.50
C THR A 66 -2.25 -6.90 -0.06
N LEU A 67 -2.23 -5.62 0.31
CA LEU A 67 -1.86 -5.20 1.66
C LEU A 67 -2.82 -5.70 2.74
N ARG A 68 -4.12 -5.80 2.42
CA ARG A 68 -5.12 -6.38 3.32
C ARG A 68 -4.96 -7.88 3.49
N GLU A 69 -4.60 -8.57 2.42
CA GLU A 69 -4.37 -10.01 2.45
C GLU A 69 -3.02 -10.37 3.10
N SER A 70 -2.02 -9.50 2.98
CA SER A 70 -0.70 -9.67 3.59
C SER A 70 -0.59 -9.15 5.02
N ALA A 71 -1.64 -8.52 5.57
CA ALA A 71 -1.68 -8.21 6.99
C ALA A 71 -1.80 -9.55 7.73
N PRO A 72 -0.72 -10.05 8.36
CA PRO A 72 -0.73 -11.38 8.92
C PRO A 72 -1.81 -11.42 9.99
N GLU A 73 -2.69 -12.41 9.89
CA GLU A 73 -3.35 -12.91 11.08
C GLU A 73 -2.25 -13.21 12.09
N ASP A 74 -2.38 -12.61 13.26
CA ASP A 74 -1.58 -12.92 14.44
C ASP A 74 -1.79 -14.41 14.71
N ASP A 75 -0.95 -15.28 14.13
CA ASP A 75 -0.90 -16.70 14.46
C ASP A 75 -0.25 -16.84 15.84
N SER A 76 -0.97 -16.36 16.84
CA SER A 76 -0.88 -16.84 18.21
C SER A 76 -1.56 -18.21 18.27
N SER A 77 -1.01 -19.20 17.56
CA SER A 77 -1.28 -20.61 17.81
C SER A 77 -0.12 -21.20 18.61
N GLU A 78 0.10 -20.64 19.81
CA GLU A 78 0.86 -21.31 20.86
C GLU A 78 0.03 -22.52 21.33
N SER A 79 0.10 -23.62 20.59
CA SER A 79 -0.44 -24.92 21.03
C SER A 79 0.68 -25.73 21.67
N GLN A 80 0.96 -25.38 22.92
CA GLN A 80 1.70 -26.20 23.85
C GLN A 80 0.96 -27.53 24.06
N THR A 81 1.40 -28.62 23.44
CA THR A 81 1.26 -30.00 23.98
C THR A 81 2.27 -30.92 23.30
N HIS A 82 3.54 -30.91 23.74
CA HIS A 82 4.36 -32.12 23.63
C HIS A 82 4.34 -32.81 24.99
N GLY A 83 3.17 -33.41 25.27
CA GLY A 83 2.99 -34.35 26.35
C GLY A 83 3.77 -35.63 26.03
N LEU A 84 4.58 -36.03 26.99
CA LEU A 84 5.40 -37.24 27.00
C LEU A 84 4.59 -38.49 26.61
N TYR A 85 5.11 -39.25 25.65
CA TYR A 85 5.01 -40.70 25.63
C TYR A 85 6.25 -41.31 24.97
#